data_AF-A0A939JC67-F1
#
_entry.id   AF-A0A939JC67-F1
#
_cell.length_a   1.000
_cell.length_b   1.000
_cell.length_c   1.000
_cell.angle_alpha   90.00
_cell.angle_beta   90.00
_cell.angle_gamma   90.00
#
_symmetry.space_group_name_H-M   'P 1'
#
loop_
_entity.id
_entity.type
_entity.pdbx_description
1 polymer ?
#
loop_
_entity_poly.entity_id
_entity_poly.type
_entity_poly.pdbx_seq_one_letter_code
_entity_poly.pdbx_strand_id
1 'polypeptide(L)'
;MPRLTCSQLQEVGFQPCTQPPHGWQYAGDVYVRQLPSGPVYVLCVKDSDEVEVFIGDWMNPLEYYYWPTADPQKITAVLSESRL
;
A
#
# COMPACT_ATOMS: atom_id res chain seq x y z
N MET A 1 -6.81 -16.93 -3.55
CA MET A 1 -6.55 -16.61 -2.13
C MET A 1 -7.35 -15.35 -1.80
N PRO A 2 -7.69 -15.02 -0.53
CA PRO A 2 -8.52 -13.84 -0.28
C PRO A 2 -7.74 -12.59 -0.69
N ARG A 3 -8.26 -11.87 -1.70
CA ARG A 3 -7.79 -10.53 -2.07
C ARG A 3 -7.84 -9.64 -0.83
N LEU A 4 -6.84 -8.79 -0.63
CA LEU A 4 -6.97 -7.69 0.32
C LEU A 4 -8.20 -6.88 -0.06
N THR A 5 -9.20 -6.94 0.80
CA THR A 5 -10.43 -6.19 0.60
C THR A 5 -10.20 -4.75 1.02
N CYS A 6 -10.87 -3.81 0.35
CA CYS A 6 -10.86 -2.40 0.73
C CYS A 6 -11.15 -2.21 2.23
N SER A 7 -12.02 -3.04 2.80
CA SER A 7 -12.34 -3.08 4.23
C SER A 7 -11.14 -3.41 5.12
N GLN A 8 -10.30 -4.37 4.74
CA GLN A 8 -9.13 -4.75 5.55
C GLN A 8 -8.08 -3.63 5.60
N LEU A 9 -7.86 -2.93 4.48
CA LEU A 9 -6.97 -1.77 4.44
C LEU A 9 -7.51 -0.61 5.29
N GLN A 10 -8.83 -0.39 5.27
CA GLN A 10 -9.48 0.62 6.10
C GLN A 10 -9.40 0.28 7.60
N GLU A 11 -9.53 -0.99 7.99
CA GLU A 11 -9.37 -1.44 9.38
C GLU A 11 -7.97 -1.14 9.93
N VAL A 12 -6.93 -1.23 9.09
CA VAL A 12 -5.56 -0.84 9.45
C VAL A 12 -5.24 0.63 9.15
N GLY A 13 -6.26 1.47 8.96
CA GLY A 13 -6.15 2.93 8.91
C GLY A 13 -5.72 3.52 7.57
N PHE A 14 -5.74 2.74 6.48
CA PHE A 14 -5.54 3.29 5.14
C PHE A 14 -6.82 3.88 4.59
N GLN A 15 -6.68 4.90 3.76
CA GLN A 15 -7.78 5.57 3.08
C GLN A 15 -7.55 5.54 1.57
N PRO A 16 -8.61 5.53 0.74
CA PRO A 16 -8.46 5.66 -0.70
C PRO A 16 -7.63 6.89 -1.07
N CYS A 17 -6.58 6.69 -1.87
CA CYS A 17 -5.69 7.75 -2.31
C CYS A 17 -6.28 8.40 -3.56
N THR A 18 -6.65 9.68 -3.47
CA THR A 18 -7.20 10.45 -4.60
C THR A 18 -6.11 11.02 -5.51
N GLN A 19 -4.86 11.03 -5.06
CA GLN A 19 -3.68 11.50 -5.79
C GLN A 19 -2.55 10.47 -5.64
N PRO A 20 -2.67 9.31 -6.31
CA PRO A 20 -1.67 8.26 -6.21
C PRO A 20 -0.33 8.68 -6.86
N PRO A 21 0.79 8.02 -6.49
CA PRO A 21 2.05 8.17 -7.20
C PRO A 21 1.90 7.97 -8.71
N HIS A 22 2.71 8.70 -9.49
CA HIS A 22 2.60 8.68 -10.94
C HIS A 22 2.84 7.26 -11.48
N GLY A 23 1.93 6.78 -12.35
CA GLY A 23 1.95 5.42 -12.89
C GLY A 23 1.03 4.43 -12.16
N TRP A 24 0.80 4.60 -10.85
CA TRP A 24 -0.13 3.74 -10.10
C TRP A 24 -1.60 4.05 -10.39
N GLN A 25 -1.91 5.27 -10.84
CA GLN A 25 -3.25 5.73 -11.21
C GLN A 25 -3.97 4.89 -12.27
N TYR A 26 -3.24 4.07 -13.03
CA TYR A 26 -3.80 3.19 -14.05
C TYR A 26 -3.68 1.71 -13.72
N ALA A 27 -2.95 1.37 -12.66
CA ALA A 27 -2.65 -0.01 -12.29
C ALA A 27 -3.71 -0.63 -11.38
N GLY A 28 -4.43 0.19 -10.60
CA GLY A 28 -5.50 -0.29 -9.72
C GLY A 28 -5.90 0.70 -8.64
N ASP A 29 -6.44 0.18 -7.55
CA ASP A 29 -6.89 0.99 -6.41
C ASP A 29 -5.71 1.29 -5.50
N VAL A 30 -5.50 2.57 -5.21
CA VAL A 30 -4.40 3.00 -4.35
C VAL A 30 -4.96 3.47 -3.02
N TYR A 31 -4.30 3.04 -1.96
CA TYR A 31 -4.61 3.38 -0.58
C TYR A 31 -3.41 4.08 0.04
N VAL A 32 -3.66 5.05 0.91
CA VAL A 32 -2.61 5.80 1.60
C VAL A 32 -2.90 5.86 3.10
N ARG A 33 -1.85 5.74 3.89
CA ARG A 33 -1.86 6.00 5.33
C ARG A 33 -0.72 6.96 5.67
N GLN A 34 -1.03 8.00 6.44
CA GLN A 34 -0.02 8.93 6.92
C GLN A 34 0.59 8.39 8.22
N LEU A 35 1.91 8.21 8.24
CA LEU A 35 2.68 7.88 9.44
C LEU A 35 3.62 9.05 9.80
N PRO A 36 4.10 9.16 11.05
CA PRO A 36 5.03 10.22 11.47
C PRO A 36 6.30 10.33 10.61
N SER A 37 6.74 9.22 10.05
CA SER A 37 7.92 9.07 9.19
C SER A 37 7.67 9.31 7.70
N GLY A 38 6.41 9.44 7.28
CA GLY A 38 6.01 9.67 5.90
C GLY A 38 4.74 8.93 5.48
N PRO A 39 4.24 9.21 4.27
CA PRO A 39 3.10 8.49 3.71
C PRO A 39 3.49 7.05 3.33
N VAL A 40 2.58 6.12 3.56
CA VAL A 40 2.66 4.75 3.06
C VAL A 40 1.54 4.56 2.04
N TYR A 41 1.90 4.21 0.82
CA TYR A 41 0.98 3.90 -0.26
C TYR A 41 0.93 2.40 -0.49
N VAL A 42 -0.27 1.88 -0.74
CA VAL A 42 -0.52 0.49 -1.11
C VAL A 42 -1.31 0.51 -2.41
N LEU A 43 -0.77 -0.07 -3.47
CA LEU A 43 -1.47 -0.33 -4.72
C LEU A 43 -2.00 -1.76 -4.69
N CYS A 44 -3.31 -1.88 -4.85
CA CYS A 44 -3.98 -3.14 -5.17
C CYS A 44 -4.16 -3.19 -6.68
N VAL A 45 -3.38 -4.05 -7.35
CA VAL A 45 -3.41 -4.15 -8.83
C VAL A 45 -4.77 -4.67 -9.28
N LYS A 46 -5.37 -4.00 -10.26
CA LYS A 46 -6.69 -4.35 -10.77
C LYS A 46 -6.64 -5.73 -11.43
N ASP A 47 -7.66 -6.55 -11.16
CA ASP A 47 -7.81 -7.90 -11.71
C ASP A 47 -6.69 -8.89 -11.35
N SER A 48 -5.78 -8.51 -10.44
CA SER A 48 -4.67 -9.31 -9.94
C SER A 48 -4.78 -9.46 -8.42
N ASP A 49 -4.07 -10.46 -7.88
CA ASP A 49 -3.83 -10.57 -6.45
C ASP A 49 -2.51 -9.86 -6.07
N GLU A 50 -1.86 -9.16 -6.99
CA GLU A 50 -0.61 -8.43 -6.75
C GLU A 50 -0.83 -7.17 -5.90
N VAL A 51 0.13 -6.92 -5.02
CA VAL A 51 0.17 -5.72 -4.17
C VAL A 51 1.55 -5.09 -4.23
N GLU A 52 1.57 -3.78 -4.41
CA GLU A 52 2.76 -2.97 -4.23
C GLU A 52 2.61 -2.09 -2.99
N VAL A 53 3.64 -2.03 -2.17
CA VAL A 53 3.71 -1.14 -1.02
C VAL A 53 4.89 -0.20 -1.20
N PHE A 54 4.62 1.08 -1.03
CA PHE A 54 5.59 2.15 -1.17
C PHE A 54 5.60 2.97 0.11
N ILE A 55 6.77 3.17 0.70
CA ILE A 55 6.93 3.92 1.94
C ILE A 55 7.77 5.16 1.63
N GLY A 56 7.27 6.31 2.05
CA GLY A 56 7.90 7.61 1.85
C GLY A 56 7.27 8.42 0.74
N ASP A 57 7.93 9.51 0.38
CA ASP A 57 7.51 10.36 -0.74
C ASP A 57 7.87 9.68 -2.06
N TRP A 58 7.00 9.78 -3.07
CA TRP A 58 7.30 9.35 -4.44
C TRP A 58 8.67 9.87 -4.94
N MET A 59 9.02 11.11 -4.60
CA MET A 59 10.28 11.75 -4.96
C MET A 59 11.49 11.19 -4.20
N ASN A 60 11.27 10.60 -3.02
CA ASN A 60 12.30 10.04 -2.14
C ASN A 60 11.76 8.76 -1.47
N PRO A 61 11.68 7.63 -2.20
CA PRO A 61 11.28 6.35 -1.63
C PRO A 61 12.20 5.96 -0.48
N LEU A 62 11.62 5.63 0.66
CA LEU A 62 12.34 4.98 1.75
C LEU A 62 12.42 3.48 1.47
N GLU A 63 11.27 2.87 1.17
CA GLU A 63 11.18 1.42 0.95
C GLU A 63 10.13 1.12 -0.13
N TYR A 64 10.36 0.04 -0.88
CA TYR A 64 9.45 -0.48 -1.89
C TYR A 64 9.34 -1.99 -1.75
N TYR A 65 8.12 -2.50 -1.73
CA TYR A 65 7.82 -3.92 -1.67
C TYR A 65 6.84 -4.30 -2.78
N TYR A 66 7.17 -5.38 -3.48
CA TYR A 66 6.28 -6.02 -4.44
C TYR A 66 5.93 -7.41 -3.92
N TRP A 67 4.64 -7.71 -3.83
CA TRP A 67 4.16 -9.05 -3.51
C TRP A 67 3.25 -9.58 -4.61
N PRO A 68 3.54 -10.77 -5.15
CA PRO A 68 2.70 -11.42 -6.16
C PRO A 68 1.36 -11.90 -5.59
N THR A 69 1.14 -11.74 -4.29
CA THR A 69 -0.11 -12.11 -3.62
C THR A 69 -0.37 -11.19 -2.44
N ALA A 70 -1.57 -10.64 -2.42
CA ALA A 70 -2.11 -9.75 -1.42
C ALA A 70 -2.24 -10.48 -0.09
N ASP A 71 -1.35 -10.18 0.85
CA ASP A 71 -1.35 -10.75 2.19
C ASP A 71 -1.44 -9.64 3.25
N PRO A 72 -2.59 -9.48 3.93
CA PRO A 72 -2.75 -8.48 4.99
C PRO A 72 -1.71 -8.60 6.09
N GLN A 73 -1.22 -9.81 6.40
CA GLN A 73 -0.22 -10.02 7.44
C GLN A 73 1.13 -9.44 7.02
N LYS A 74 1.48 -9.52 5.74
CA LYS A 74 2.72 -8.92 5.20
C LYS A 74 2.69 -7.41 5.22
N ILE A 75 1.55 -6.81 4.85
CA ILE A 75 1.36 -5.35 4.97
C ILE A 75 1.52 -4.93 6.43
N THR A 76 0.86 -5.63 7.35
CA THR A 76 0.90 -5.32 8.78
C THR A 76 2.32 -5.48 9.35
N ALA A 77 3.05 -6.52 8.90
CA ALA A 77 4.45 -6.74 9.28
C ALA A 77 5.35 -5.59 8.82
N VAL A 78 5.25 -5.17 7.55
CA VAL A 78 6.01 -4.02 7.03
C VAL A 78 5.70 -2.76 7.84
N LEU A 79 4.43 -2.48 8.12
CA LEU A 79 4.04 -1.33 8.95
C LEU A 79 4.59 -1.39 10.38
N SER A 80 4.80 -2.61 10.92
CA SER A 80 5.33 -2.82 12.27
C SER A 80 6.87 -2.78 12.30
N GLU A 81 7.52 -3.27 11.23
CA GLU A 81 8.97 -3.41 11.11
C GLU A 81 9.67 -2.13 10.70
N SER A 82 9.04 -1.31 9.84
CA SER A 82 9.66 -0.09 9.32
C SER A 82 9.91 0.99 10.40
N ARG A 83 9.62 0.71 11.69
CA ARG A 83 9.78 1.64 12.85
C ARG A 83 9.31 3.06 12.51
N LEU A 84 8.20 3.13 11.76
CA LEU A 84 7.51 4.34 11.34
C LEU A 84 6.48 4.76 12.39
#